data_AF-A0A6L8INU5-F1
#
_entry.id   AF-A0A6L8INU5-F1
#
_cell.length_a   1.000
_cell.length_b   1.000
_cell.length_c   1.000
_cell.angle_alpha   90.00
_cell.angle_beta   90.00
_cell.angle_gamma   90.00
#
_symmetry.space_group_name_H-M   'P 1'
#
loop_
_entity.id
_entity.type
_entity.pdbx_description
1 polymer ?
#
loop_
_entity_poly.entity_id
_entity_poly.type
_entity_poly.pdbx_seq_one_letter_code
_entity_poly.pdbx_strand_id
1 'polypeptide(L)'
;MVPRHRLLTCTPVRPNNRSSIAMASLLVATRTILSVEALVLSPTRRIGQTAALRFGGKRMEIENWESAGALPLLYGELKQLGLESNVAELEAFGFTVVPPEKVGPPEFHLEVKGAVERVVADRFGSLDAHIDRWDNVNDQLRFLIWEDPIFEKVTYNPAGLGLVQYLLGTNCILSLVNAWVKGPGERRTGIHGDYLDPTRDALPPININANVHLMLTDYTKDDGAISFLPGSHRWRRQATPPESKYWADKAHAVEAQAGSMVIWGNHTWHGSYPKTTPGVRMTLQCEYMRPRFQPQEPFRETVTQEALDRNPVRFAGLMDVYGPFPFGKNDRIMDDRQLDAPPGTGHDQPAEKYCSLFDTEPAKGRVALRPKYDYFAHDGLMAWERYAAYGEKVRAKREAVRGSERQ
;
A
#
# COMPACT_ATOMS: atom_id res chain seq x y z
N MET A 1 51.04 15.93 7.50
CA MET A 1 50.25 17.13 7.84
C MET A 1 48.79 16.82 7.61
N VAL A 2 48.02 16.69 8.69
CA VAL A 2 46.55 16.49 8.69
C VAL A 2 46.02 17.43 9.77
N PRO A 3 45.09 18.36 9.50
CA PRO A 3 44.57 19.23 10.55
C PRO A 3 43.45 18.54 11.33
N ARG A 4 43.56 18.58 12.66
CA ARG A 4 42.54 18.13 13.63
C ARG A 4 41.46 19.22 13.76
N HIS A 5 40.19 18.86 13.53
CA HIS A 5 39.05 19.72 13.88
C HIS A 5 38.73 19.64 15.38
N ARG A 6 38.54 20.81 16.01
CA ARG A 6 38.15 20.99 17.41
C ARG A 6 36.66 20.66 17.59
N LEU A 7 36.36 19.86 18.62
CA LEU A 7 35.03 19.67 19.20
C LEU A 7 34.62 20.93 19.98
N LEU A 8 33.44 21.46 19.66
CA LEU A 8 32.75 22.48 20.47
C LEU A 8 31.88 21.77 21.51
N THR A 9 32.18 21.98 22.79
CA THR A 9 31.39 21.51 23.93
C THR A 9 30.35 22.57 24.31
N CYS A 10 29.05 22.24 24.22
CA CYS A 10 27.97 23.06 24.78
C CYS A 10 27.90 22.89 26.30
N THR A 11 27.87 24.00 27.03
CA THR A 11 27.61 24.09 28.47
C THR A 11 26.10 24.18 28.76
N PRO A 12 25.58 23.56 29.84
CA PRO A 12 24.18 23.67 30.21
C PRO A 12 23.92 24.87 31.14
N VAL A 13 22.90 25.67 30.82
CA VAL A 13 22.38 26.73 31.69
C VAL A 13 21.30 26.15 32.59
N ARG A 14 21.45 26.31 33.91
CA ARG A 14 20.41 26.02 34.92
C ARG A 14 19.75 27.32 35.43
N PRO A 15 18.53 27.23 35.99
CA PRO A 15 17.60 28.34 36.10
C PRO A 15 17.77 29.11 37.41
N ASN A 16 17.41 30.39 37.41
CA ASN A 16 17.25 31.18 38.64
C ASN A 16 15.82 31.69 38.79
N ASN A 17 15.35 31.55 40.02
CA ASN A 17 14.00 31.72 40.50
C ASN A 17 13.93 33.00 41.35
N ARG A 18 12.70 33.48 41.59
CA ARG A 18 12.26 34.56 42.52
C ARG A 18 12.16 35.97 41.92
N SER A 19 10.94 36.51 41.88
CA SER A 19 10.47 37.50 42.87
C SER A 19 8.97 37.76 42.70
N SER A 20 8.25 37.62 43.80
CA SER A 20 6.86 37.99 44.04
C SER A 20 6.74 39.49 44.37
N ILE A 21 5.60 40.14 44.03
CA ILE A 21 4.86 41.12 44.86
C ILE A 21 3.49 41.43 44.21
N ALA A 22 2.56 41.83 45.08
CA ALA A 22 1.11 41.79 45.03
C ALA A 22 0.35 42.89 44.24
N MET A 23 -0.92 42.55 43.96
CA MET A 23 -2.17 43.35 44.09
C MET A 23 -2.30 44.72 43.40
N ALA A 24 -3.26 44.80 42.46
CA ALA A 24 -4.29 45.86 42.46
C ALA A 24 -5.50 45.45 41.59
N SER A 25 -6.68 45.57 42.18
CA SER A 25 -8.00 45.32 41.62
C SER A 25 -8.42 46.34 40.56
N LEU A 26 -9.19 45.92 39.54
CA LEU A 26 -10.29 46.74 39.02
C LEU A 26 -11.37 45.86 38.36
N LEU A 27 -12.56 45.90 38.94
CA LEU A 27 -13.84 45.47 38.39
C LEU A 27 -14.22 46.34 37.19
N VAL A 28 -14.65 45.75 36.07
CA VAL A 28 -15.86 46.20 35.33
C VAL A 28 -16.53 44.96 34.71
N ALA A 29 -17.80 44.78 35.06
CA ALA A 29 -18.70 43.78 34.53
C ALA A 29 -19.45 44.32 33.32
N THR A 30 -19.71 43.47 32.32
CA THR A 30 -20.91 43.59 31.49
C THR A 30 -21.41 42.21 31.09
N ARG A 31 -22.63 41.92 31.55
CA ARG A 31 -23.43 40.73 31.25
C ARG A 31 -23.94 40.79 29.81
N THR A 32 -24.00 39.65 29.13
CA THR A 32 -25.07 39.38 28.16
C THR A 32 -25.53 37.94 28.38
N ILE A 33 -26.77 37.83 28.85
CA ILE A 33 -27.51 36.60 29.09
C ILE A 33 -28.17 36.23 27.77
N LEU A 34 -27.94 35.02 27.27
CA LEU A 34 -28.82 34.37 26.32
C LEU A 34 -29.14 32.97 26.86
N SER A 35 -30.36 32.85 27.35
CA SER A 35 -31.00 31.63 27.80
C SER A 35 -31.22 30.70 26.60
N VAL A 36 -30.75 29.45 26.70
CA VAL A 36 -31.22 28.37 25.83
C VAL A 36 -31.87 27.34 26.73
N GLU A 37 -33.19 27.30 26.69
CA GLU A 37 -34.02 26.31 27.38
C GLU A 37 -33.73 24.91 26.85
N ALA A 38 -33.70 23.96 27.79
CA ALA A 38 -33.51 22.55 27.56
C ALA A 38 -34.72 21.95 26.83
N LEU A 39 -34.50 21.37 25.65
CA LEU A 39 -35.49 20.49 25.02
C LEU A 39 -35.23 19.05 25.46
N VAL A 40 -36.01 18.62 26.44
CA VAL A 40 -36.17 17.22 26.84
C VAL A 40 -36.90 16.48 25.71
N LEU A 41 -36.31 15.42 25.16
CA LEU A 41 -37.00 14.48 24.26
C LEU A 41 -36.98 13.08 24.89
N SER A 42 -38.17 12.61 25.29
CA SER A 42 -38.43 11.19 25.53
C SER A 42 -38.96 10.53 24.23
N PRO A 43 -38.81 9.20 24.07
CA PRO A 43 -39.01 8.53 22.80
C PRO A 43 -40.39 7.87 22.73
N THR A 44 -41.31 8.40 21.92
CA THR A 44 -42.37 7.60 21.28
C THR A 44 -43.12 8.47 20.29
N ARG A 45 -42.93 8.25 18.98
CA ARG A 45 -43.98 8.44 17.96
C ARG A 45 -43.61 7.66 16.71
N ARG A 46 -44.52 6.74 16.35
CA ARG A 46 -44.57 6.05 15.06
C ARG A 46 -44.46 7.07 13.93
N ILE A 47 -43.46 6.94 13.07
CA ILE A 47 -43.44 7.63 11.80
C ILE A 47 -44.15 6.72 10.80
N GLY A 48 -45.38 7.12 10.48
CA GLY A 48 -46.13 6.60 9.35
C GLY A 48 -45.42 6.91 8.04
N GLN A 49 -45.74 6.08 7.06
CA GLN A 49 -45.50 6.22 5.62
C GLN A 49 -45.20 7.66 5.18
N THR A 50 -43.91 7.95 5.00
CA THR A 50 -43.48 9.07 4.17
C THR A 50 -43.41 8.60 2.73
N ALA A 51 -44.18 9.29 1.90
CA ALA A 51 -44.25 9.15 0.46
C ALA A 51 -42.88 8.88 -0.17
N ALA A 52 -42.83 7.84 -1.00
CA ALA A 52 -41.74 7.63 -1.92
C ALA A 52 -41.66 8.82 -2.88
N LEU A 53 -40.79 9.79 -2.55
CA LEU A 53 -40.19 10.66 -3.54
C LEU A 53 -39.35 9.77 -4.46
N ARG A 54 -39.99 9.24 -5.51
CA ARG A 54 -39.29 8.68 -6.66
C ARG A 54 -38.58 9.84 -7.35
N PHE A 55 -37.37 10.15 -6.90
CA PHE A 55 -36.41 10.84 -7.76
C PHE A 55 -36.08 9.88 -8.90
N GLY A 56 -36.78 10.02 -10.03
CA GLY A 56 -36.33 9.50 -11.33
C GLY A 56 -35.10 10.26 -11.81
N GLY A 57 -34.09 10.42 -10.96
CA GLY A 57 -32.83 11.04 -11.29
C GLY A 57 -31.93 9.99 -11.93
N LYS A 58 -31.46 10.25 -13.15
CA LYS A 58 -30.34 9.48 -13.71
C LYS A 58 -29.22 9.45 -12.67
N ARG A 59 -28.77 8.26 -12.28
CA ARG A 59 -27.53 8.12 -11.50
C ARG A 59 -26.42 8.78 -12.30
N MET A 60 -25.48 9.43 -11.62
CA MET A 60 -24.26 9.93 -12.27
C MET A 60 -23.62 8.78 -13.05
N GLU A 61 -23.40 8.98 -14.34
CA GLU A 61 -22.62 8.07 -15.17
C GLU A 61 -21.14 8.46 -15.02
N ILE A 62 -20.30 7.47 -14.72
CA ILE A 62 -18.84 7.68 -14.63
C ILE A 62 -18.30 7.56 -16.04
N GLU A 63 -17.88 8.70 -16.60
CA GLU A 63 -17.30 8.78 -17.95
C GLU A 63 -15.76 8.68 -17.88
N ASN A 64 -15.14 8.44 -19.02
CA ASN A 64 -13.67 8.42 -19.15
C ASN A 64 -13.11 9.85 -19.22
N TRP A 65 -13.25 10.62 -18.14
CA TRP A 65 -12.74 11.99 -18.07
C TRP A 65 -11.21 12.01 -18.14
N GLU A 66 -10.65 12.68 -19.16
CA GLU A 66 -9.19 12.83 -19.34
C GLU A 66 -8.52 13.40 -18.08
N SER A 67 -9.19 14.33 -17.37
CA SER A 67 -8.68 14.94 -16.14
C SER A 67 -8.52 13.96 -14.97
N ALA A 68 -9.14 12.79 -15.04
CA ALA A 68 -9.04 11.73 -14.03
C ALA A 68 -8.00 10.65 -14.40
N GLY A 69 -7.32 10.79 -15.54
CA GLY A 69 -6.32 9.83 -16.01
C GLY A 69 -6.90 8.41 -16.11
N ALA A 70 -6.17 7.42 -15.57
CA ALA A 70 -6.58 6.02 -15.61
C ALA A 70 -7.65 5.63 -14.56
N LEU A 71 -8.03 6.53 -13.64
CA LEU A 71 -8.94 6.21 -12.54
C LEU A 71 -10.32 5.74 -13.00
N PRO A 72 -10.99 6.36 -14.01
CA PRO A 72 -12.30 5.87 -14.47
C PRO A 72 -12.24 4.45 -15.05
N LEU A 73 -11.15 4.11 -15.75
CA LEU A 73 -10.93 2.77 -16.31
C LEU A 73 -10.76 1.74 -15.18
N LEU A 74 -9.91 2.05 -14.21
CA LEU A 74 -9.72 1.22 -13.00
C LEU A 74 -11.05 1.05 -12.23
N TYR A 75 -11.79 2.14 -12.05
CA TYR A 75 -13.08 2.10 -11.36
C TYR A 75 -14.10 1.23 -12.10
N GLY A 76 -14.12 1.26 -13.43
CA GLY A 76 -14.94 0.37 -14.25
C GLY A 76 -14.66 -1.11 -13.97
N GLU A 77 -13.38 -1.48 -13.85
CA GLU A 77 -12.97 -2.86 -13.53
C GLU A 77 -13.26 -3.24 -12.07
N LEU A 78 -13.06 -2.32 -11.12
CA LEU A 78 -13.47 -2.52 -9.72
C LEU A 78 -14.97 -2.75 -9.60
N LYS A 79 -15.77 -2.01 -10.39
CA LYS A 79 -17.22 -2.22 -10.50
C LYS A 79 -17.56 -3.56 -11.15
N GLN A 80 -16.82 -4.00 -12.17
CA GLN A 80 -16.98 -5.34 -12.75
C GLN A 80 -16.71 -6.45 -11.72
N LEU A 81 -15.78 -6.22 -10.79
CA LEU A 81 -15.51 -7.10 -9.64
C LEU A 81 -16.52 -6.93 -8.47
N GLY A 82 -17.44 -5.96 -8.56
CA GLY A 82 -18.39 -5.63 -7.49
C GLY A 82 -17.72 -5.09 -6.23
N LEU A 83 -16.64 -4.31 -6.37
CA LEU A 83 -15.81 -3.79 -5.26
C LEU A 83 -16.09 -2.32 -4.92
N GLU A 84 -17.21 -1.75 -5.37
CA GLU A 84 -17.53 -0.34 -5.08
C GLU A 84 -17.71 -0.10 -3.57
N SER A 85 -18.26 -1.06 -2.83
CA SER A 85 -18.35 -0.98 -1.36
C SER A 85 -16.98 -1.01 -0.72
N ASN A 86 -16.06 -1.83 -1.22
CA ASN A 86 -14.69 -1.93 -0.72
C ASN A 86 -13.93 -0.60 -0.93
N VAL A 87 -14.16 0.09 -2.05
CA VAL A 87 -13.65 1.45 -2.27
C VAL A 87 -14.20 2.42 -1.21
N ALA A 88 -15.51 2.39 -0.96
CA ALA A 88 -16.14 3.24 0.05
C ALA A 88 -15.61 2.97 1.47
N GLU A 89 -15.37 1.70 1.81
CA GLU A 89 -14.81 1.27 3.09
C GLU A 89 -13.37 1.76 3.29
N LEU A 90 -12.53 1.68 2.24
CA LEU A 90 -11.18 2.23 2.27
C LEU A 90 -11.18 3.74 2.55
N GLU A 91 -12.07 4.49 1.88
CA GLU A 91 -12.20 5.94 2.07
C GLU A 91 -12.72 6.29 3.47
N ALA A 92 -13.78 5.62 3.92
CA ALA A 92 -14.48 5.92 5.16
C ALA A 92 -13.72 5.42 6.41
N PHE A 93 -13.14 4.23 6.34
CA PHE A 93 -12.64 3.48 7.49
C PHE A 93 -11.16 3.12 7.42
N GLY A 94 -10.52 3.24 6.24
CA GLY A 94 -9.08 3.05 6.06
C GLY A 94 -8.65 1.61 5.80
N PHE A 95 -9.58 0.65 5.83
CA PHE A 95 -9.34 -0.74 5.46
C PHE A 95 -10.62 -1.37 4.91
N THR A 96 -10.49 -2.50 4.22
CA THR A 96 -11.59 -3.30 3.70
C THR A 96 -11.22 -4.78 3.67
N VAL A 97 -12.23 -5.65 3.67
CA VAL A 97 -12.06 -7.10 3.50
C VAL A 97 -12.79 -7.55 2.25
N VAL A 98 -12.07 -8.18 1.34
CA VAL A 98 -12.60 -8.81 0.14
C VAL A 98 -12.85 -10.29 0.45
N PRO A 99 -14.08 -10.80 0.25
CA PRO A 99 -14.40 -12.20 0.52
C PRO A 99 -13.78 -13.12 -0.55
N PRO A 100 -13.54 -14.41 -0.25
CA PRO A 100 -12.72 -15.28 -1.09
C PRO A 100 -13.29 -15.47 -2.49
N GLU A 101 -14.61 -15.47 -2.66
CA GLU A 101 -15.27 -15.62 -3.96
C GLU A 101 -14.95 -14.48 -4.95
N LYS A 102 -14.49 -13.32 -4.45
CA LYS A 102 -14.00 -12.21 -5.27
C LYS A 102 -12.48 -12.20 -5.42
N VAL A 103 -11.76 -12.93 -4.56
CA VAL A 103 -10.31 -13.05 -4.61
C VAL A 103 -9.90 -14.04 -5.70
N GLY A 104 -10.55 -15.20 -5.78
CA GLY A 104 -10.21 -16.20 -6.77
C GLY A 104 -11.02 -17.48 -6.59
N PRO A 105 -10.73 -18.52 -7.38
CA PRO A 105 -11.39 -19.78 -7.20
C PRO A 105 -10.99 -20.42 -5.85
N PRO A 106 -11.84 -21.29 -5.25
CA PRO A 106 -11.64 -21.80 -3.89
C PRO A 106 -10.27 -22.46 -3.65
N GLU A 107 -9.69 -23.09 -4.67
CA GLU A 107 -8.39 -23.74 -4.61
C GLU A 107 -7.20 -22.77 -4.54
N PHE A 108 -7.38 -21.51 -4.98
CA PHE A 108 -6.26 -20.57 -5.12
C PHE A 108 -5.52 -20.32 -3.79
N HIS A 109 -6.27 -20.06 -2.71
CA HIS A 109 -5.66 -19.86 -1.40
C HIS A 109 -5.04 -21.13 -0.81
N LEU A 110 -5.56 -22.32 -1.18
CA LEU A 110 -5.01 -23.61 -0.77
C LEU A 110 -3.69 -23.90 -1.48
N GLU A 111 -3.57 -23.57 -2.76
CA GLU A 111 -2.31 -23.66 -3.51
C GLU A 111 -1.25 -22.75 -2.91
N VAL A 112 -1.62 -21.49 -2.59
CA VAL A 112 -0.71 -20.54 -1.92
C VAL A 112 -0.33 -21.02 -0.52
N LYS A 113 -1.27 -21.55 0.25
CA LYS A 113 -1.01 -22.15 1.57
C LYS A 113 -0.01 -23.30 1.46
N GLY A 114 -0.23 -24.23 0.53
CA GLY A 114 0.68 -25.34 0.30
C GLY A 114 2.09 -24.89 -0.10
N ALA A 115 2.22 -23.80 -0.86
CA ALA A 115 3.51 -23.20 -1.18
C ALA A 115 4.20 -22.61 0.06
N VAL A 116 3.46 -21.88 0.90
CA VAL A 116 4.02 -21.37 2.18
C VAL A 116 4.46 -22.52 3.08
N GLU A 117 3.68 -23.59 3.18
CA GLU A 117 4.04 -24.77 3.97
C GLU A 117 5.30 -25.46 3.44
N ARG A 118 5.50 -25.54 2.12
CA ARG A 118 6.76 -26.02 1.53
C ARG A 118 7.93 -25.13 1.92
N VAL A 119 7.81 -23.81 1.79
CA VAL A 119 8.87 -22.87 2.20
C VAL A 119 9.19 -22.99 3.69
N VAL A 120 8.17 -23.14 4.53
CA VAL A 120 8.35 -23.39 5.96
C VAL A 120 9.10 -24.71 6.18
N ALA A 121 8.70 -25.79 5.51
CA ALA A 121 9.35 -27.08 5.61
C ALA A 121 10.82 -27.03 5.16
N ASP A 122 11.13 -26.32 4.09
CA ASP A 122 12.48 -26.22 3.55
C ASP A 122 13.39 -25.38 4.43
N ARG A 123 12.89 -24.25 4.97
CA ARG A 123 13.68 -23.34 5.81
C ARG A 123 13.80 -23.82 7.27
N PHE A 124 12.79 -24.52 7.77
CA PHE A 124 12.60 -24.75 9.20
C PHE A 124 12.26 -26.22 9.56
N GLY A 125 12.00 -27.10 8.60
CA GLY A 125 11.42 -28.41 8.85
C GLY A 125 9.89 -28.35 8.92
N SER A 126 9.23 -29.51 8.79
CA SER A 126 7.77 -29.55 8.68
C SER A 126 7.08 -28.98 9.92
N LEU A 127 5.95 -28.29 9.68
CA LEU A 127 5.12 -27.69 10.74
C LEU A 127 4.72 -28.71 11.82
N ASP A 128 4.30 -29.91 11.41
CA ASP A 128 3.82 -30.94 12.33
C ASP A 128 4.94 -31.55 13.19
N ALA A 129 6.14 -31.71 12.63
CA ALA A 129 7.27 -32.30 13.36
C ALA A 129 7.92 -31.33 14.35
N HIS A 130 7.70 -30.02 14.17
CA HIS A 130 8.33 -28.94 14.93
C HIS A 130 7.32 -27.88 15.37
N ILE A 131 6.13 -28.31 15.82
CA ILE A 131 5.04 -27.39 16.19
C ILE A 131 5.41 -26.48 17.37
N ASP A 132 6.24 -26.99 18.29
CA ASP A 132 6.78 -26.28 19.47
C ASP A 132 7.61 -25.05 19.09
N ARG A 133 8.24 -25.06 17.92
CA ARG A 133 8.96 -23.87 17.39
C ARG A 133 8.05 -22.66 17.24
N TRP A 134 6.77 -22.90 16.98
CA TRP A 134 5.80 -21.85 16.70
C TRP A 134 5.12 -21.34 17.98
N ASP A 135 5.49 -21.84 19.16
CA ASP A 135 4.99 -21.35 20.43
C ASP A 135 5.45 -19.92 20.69
N ASN A 136 4.48 -19.05 20.97
CA ASN A 136 4.67 -17.64 21.26
C ASN A 136 5.48 -16.93 20.16
N VAL A 137 5.08 -17.16 18.90
CA VAL A 137 5.69 -16.61 17.69
C VAL A 137 4.70 -15.76 16.88
N ASN A 138 5.22 -14.68 16.31
CA ASN A 138 4.54 -13.83 15.31
C ASN A 138 5.57 -13.49 14.24
N ASP A 139 5.96 -14.48 13.45
CA ASP A 139 7.12 -14.41 12.57
C ASP A 139 6.75 -13.98 11.16
N GLN A 140 7.74 -13.37 10.50
CA GLN A 140 7.63 -12.87 9.14
C GLN A 140 8.75 -13.48 8.29
N LEU A 141 8.38 -14.47 7.48
CA LEU A 141 9.25 -15.06 6.48
C LEU A 141 9.36 -14.07 5.32
N ARG A 142 10.60 -13.68 4.98
CA ARG A 142 10.89 -12.66 3.96
C ARG A 142 11.31 -13.27 2.63
N PHE A 143 11.21 -12.47 1.56
CA PHE A 143 11.65 -12.81 0.20
C PHE A 143 10.93 -14.03 -0.38
N LEU A 144 9.60 -14.09 -0.28
CA LEU A 144 8.84 -15.26 -0.73
C LEU A 144 8.66 -15.31 -2.24
N ILE A 145 8.65 -14.17 -2.94
CA ILE A 145 8.23 -14.11 -4.35
C ILE A 145 8.99 -15.08 -5.27
N TRP A 146 10.26 -15.37 -4.96
CA TRP A 146 11.13 -16.25 -5.77
C TRP A 146 11.11 -17.72 -5.35
N GLU A 147 10.43 -18.04 -4.25
CA GLU A 147 10.38 -19.41 -3.70
C GLU A 147 9.36 -20.30 -4.43
N ASP A 148 8.29 -19.70 -4.98
CA ASP A 148 7.27 -20.41 -5.77
C ASP A 148 6.56 -19.44 -6.73
N PRO A 149 6.41 -19.78 -8.03
CA PRO A 149 5.69 -18.94 -8.99
C PRO A 149 4.24 -18.60 -8.60
N ILE A 150 3.58 -19.35 -7.72
CA ILE A 150 2.24 -18.99 -7.25
C ILE A 150 2.23 -17.65 -6.51
N PHE A 151 3.32 -17.29 -5.83
CA PHE A 151 3.42 -16.03 -5.10
C PHE A 151 3.42 -14.82 -6.03
N GLU A 152 4.00 -14.96 -7.23
CA GLU A 152 3.95 -13.94 -8.28
C GLU A 152 2.49 -13.63 -8.66
N LYS A 153 1.64 -14.67 -8.79
CA LYS A 153 0.22 -14.51 -9.14
C LYS A 153 -0.57 -13.72 -8.10
N VAL A 154 -0.23 -13.85 -6.82
CA VAL A 154 -0.88 -13.07 -5.76
C VAL A 154 -0.60 -11.57 -5.94
N THR A 155 0.58 -11.20 -6.42
CA THR A 155 0.99 -9.78 -6.58
C THR A 155 0.15 -9.02 -7.61
N TYR A 156 -0.51 -9.71 -8.54
CA TYR A 156 -1.38 -9.11 -9.54
C TYR A 156 -2.81 -9.64 -9.52
N ASN A 157 -3.23 -10.18 -8.38
CA ASN A 157 -4.64 -10.54 -8.17
C ASN A 157 -5.56 -9.33 -8.47
N PRO A 158 -6.58 -9.45 -9.34
CA PRO A 158 -7.40 -8.31 -9.75
C PRO A 158 -8.07 -7.55 -8.60
N ALA A 159 -8.59 -8.25 -7.59
CA ALA A 159 -9.25 -7.62 -6.46
C ALA A 159 -8.25 -6.89 -5.55
N GLY A 160 -7.17 -7.58 -5.16
CA GLY A 160 -6.13 -7.00 -4.32
C GLY A 160 -5.42 -5.82 -4.99
N LEU A 161 -4.89 -6.04 -6.20
CA LEU A 161 -4.16 -5.01 -6.92
C LEU A 161 -5.06 -3.86 -7.38
N GLY A 162 -6.33 -4.11 -7.73
CA GLY A 162 -7.26 -3.05 -8.09
C GLY A 162 -7.47 -2.04 -6.96
N LEU A 163 -7.71 -2.53 -5.74
CA LEU A 163 -7.86 -1.68 -4.55
C LEU A 163 -6.56 -0.98 -4.14
N VAL A 164 -5.42 -1.65 -4.31
CA VAL A 164 -4.10 -1.02 -4.13
C VAL A 164 -3.88 0.11 -5.14
N GLN A 165 -4.18 -0.11 -6.43
CA GLN A 165 -4.05 0.91 -7.47
C GLN A 165 -4.99 2.09 -7.25
N TYR A 166 -6.15 1.87 -6.64
CA TYR A 166 -7.03 2.95 -6.20
C TYR A 166 -6.34 3.85 -5.15
N LEU A 167 -5.66 3.26 -4.16
CA LEU A 167 -4.96 4.00 -3.10
C LEU A 167 -3.65 4.66 -3.57
N LEU A 168 -2.89 3.98 -4.43
CA LEU A 168 -1.51 4.34 -4.76
C LEU A 168 -1.32 4.88 -6.19
N GLY A 169 -2.32 4.71 -7.06
CA GLY A 169 -2.21 4.94 -8.50
C GLY A 169 -1.90 3.67 -9.27
N THR A 170 -2.27 3.65 -10.55
CA THR A 170 -2.12 2.49 -11.46
C THR A 170 -0.67 2.14 -11.79
N ASN A 171 0.28 2.99 -11.38
CA ASN A 171 1.72 2.85 -11.54
C ASN A 171 2.44 2.38 -10.25
N CYS A 172 1.71 1.87 -9.25
CA CYS A 172 2.32 1.35 -8.03
C CYS A 172 3.32 0.22 -8.32
N ILE A 173 4.34 0.10 -7.49
CA ILE A 173 5.37 -0.95 -7.57
C ILE A 173 5.28 -1.86 -6.35
N LEU A 174 5.83 -3.06 -6.43
CA LEU A 174 5.84 -4.02 -5.33
C LEU A 174 6.98 -3.70 -4.35
N SER A 175 6.69 -3.71 -3.06
CA SER A 175 7.62 -3.41 -1.96
C SER A 175 8.16 -4.68 -1.31
N LEU A 176 7.29 -5.66 -1.03
CA LEU A 176 7.66 -6.97 -0.46
C LEU A 176 6.61 -8.04 -0.73
N VAL A 177 7.03 -9.31 -0.61
CA VAL A 177 6.14 -10.47 -0.50
C VAL A 177 6.61 -11.35 0.64
N ASN A 178 5.85 -11.38 1.74
CA ASN A 178 6.21 -12.08 2.97
C ASN A 178 5.12 -13.07 3.38
N ALA A 179 5.50 -14.14 4.05
CA ALA A 179 4.55 -14.99 4.75
C ALA A 179 4.59 -14.67 6.25
N TRP A 180 3.42 -14.52 6.86
CA TRP A 180 3.29 -14.40 8.32
C TRP A 180 2.84 -15.73 8.90
N VAL A 181 3.60 -16.25 9.87
CA VAL A 181 3.25 -17.45 10.63
C VAL A 181 3.13 -17.07 12.09
N LYS A 182 1.93 -17.22 12.63
CA LYS A 182 1.61 -16.90 14.02
C LYS A 182 1.19 -18.16 14.76
N GLY A 183 1.87 -18.50 15.84
CA GLY A 183 1.48 -19.62 16.70
C GLY A 183 0.98 -19.18 18.08
N PRO A 184 0.54 -20.13 18.92
CA PRO A 184 -0.17 -19.84 20.16
C PRO A 184 0.73 -19.12 21.18
N GLY A 185 0.26 -18.03 21.77
CA GLY A 185 0.98 -17.27 22.79
C GLY A 185 0.69 -15.77 22.75
N GLU A 186 1.47 -15.01 23.53
CA GLU A 186 1.25 -13.58 23.82
C GLU A 186 1.80 -12.63 22.74
N ARG A 187 2.61 -13.12 21.80
CA ARG A 187 3.20 -12.26 20.74
C ARG A 187 2.12 -11.61 19.89
N ARG A 188 2.28 -10.30 19.71
CA ARG A 188 1.44 -9.48 18.85
C ARG A 188 2.23 -8.36 18.20
N THR A 189 1.70 -7.86 17.09
CA THR A 189 2.11 -6.60 16.48
C THR A 189 1.45 -5.47 17.25
N GLY A 190 2.24 -4.53 17.77
CA GLY A 190 1.71 -3.36 18.48
C GLY A 190 0.90 -2.45 17.54
N ILE A 191 0.01 -1.63 18.10
CA ILE A 191 -0.79 -0.69 17.30
C ILE A 191 0.13 0.38 16.71
N HIS A 192 0.14 0.52 15.39
CA HIS A 192 0.97 1.44 14.61
C HIS A 192 0.34 1.74 13.24
N GLY A 193 0.84 2.75 12.52
CA GLY A 193 0.63 2.88 11.08
C GLY A 193 1.89 2.47 10.30
N ASP A 194 1.73 1.94 9.09
CA ASP A 194 2.85 1.50 8.23
C ASP A 194 3.63 2.64 7.57
N TYR A 195 3.25 3.90 7.82
CA TYR A 195 4.04 5.03 7.36
C TYR A 195 5.28 5.24 8.22
N LEU A 196 6.37 4.57 7.86
CA LEU A 196 7.64 4.59 8.57
C LEU A 196 8.51 5.81 8.18
N ASP A 197 8.01 7.03 8.44
CA ASP A 197 8.83 8.25 8.36
C ASP A 197 9.28 8.68 9.77
N PRO A 198 10.58 8.84 10.03
CA PRO A 198 11.09 9.29 11.32
C PRO A 198 10.75 10.76 11.63
N THR A 199 10.36 11.56 10.64
CA THR A 199 9.91 12.94 10.84
C THR A 199 8.51 12.93 11.45
N ARG A 200 8.42 13.46 12.68
CA ARG A 200 7.14 13.59 13.37
C ARG A 200 6.35 14.75 12.76
N ASP A 201 5.03 14.56 12.67
CA ASP A 201 4.02 15.61 12.57
C ASP A 201 3.73 16.29 11.21
N ALA A 202 3.69 15.53 10.11
CA ALA A 202 2.77 15.80 8.98
C ALA A 202 2.78 14.63 7.98
N LEU A 203 2.10 13.52 8.30
CA LEU A 203 1.96 12.46 7.28
C LEU A 203 1.13 13.00 6.10
N PRO A 204 1.57 12.80 4.85
CA PRO A 204 0.88 13.34 3.69
C PRO A 204 -0.55 12.80 3.62
N PRO A 205 -1.51 13.53 3.03
CA PRO A 205 -2.88 13.01 2.89
C PRO A 205 -2.97 11.80 1.95
N ILE A 206 -2.01 11.65 1.04
CA ILE A 206 -1.95 10.54 0.09
C ILE A 206 -1.29 9.32 0.72
N ASN A 207 -1.82 8.12 0.45
CA ASN A 207 -1.15 6.90 0.87
C ASN A 207 0.13 6.69 0.07
N ILE A 208 1.21 6.29 0.74
CA ILE A 208 2.52 6.05 0.12
C ILE A 208 2.78 4.57 -0.10
N ASN A 209 2.32 3.72 0.84
CA ASN A 209 2.25 2.28 0.68
C ASN A 209 0.85 1.77 1.03
N ALA A 210 0.55 0.57 0.56
CA ALA A 210 -0.67 -0.15 0.86
C ALA A 210 -0.36 -1.65 0.95
N ASN A 211 -1.05 -2.33 1.85
CA ASN A 211 -0.87 -3.74 2.14
C ASN A 211 -2.07 -4.54 1.66
N VAL A 212 -1.79 -5.76 1.17
CA VAL A 212 -2.77 -6.81 0.87
C VAL A 212 -2.33 -8.04 1.63
N HIS A 213 -3.20 -8.54 2.51
CA HIS A 213 -2.98 -9.80 3.24
C HIS A 213 -3.98 -10.84 2.75
N LEU A 214 -3.50 -11.84 2.00
CA LEU A 214 -4.25 -13.03 1.65
C LEU A 214 -4.23 -14.01 2.83
N MET A 215 -5.40 -14.24 3.41
CA MET A 215 -5.57 -15.14 4.54
C MET A 215 -5.45 -16.59 4.07
N LEU A 216 -4.50 -17.35 4.61
CA LEU A 216 -4.27 -18.76 4.25
C LEU A 216 -4.93 -19.71 5.27
N THR A 217 -5.31 -19.17 6.42
CA THR A 217 -6.16 -19.79 7.44
C THR A 217 -7.25 -18.79 7.80
N ASP A 218 -8.30 -19.25 8.47
CA ASP A 218 -9.34 -18.36 8.98
C ASP A 218 -8.74 -17.31 9.93
N TYR A 219 -9.37 -16.16 9.97
CA TYR A 219 -9.07 -15.08 10.90
C TYR A 219 -10.21 -14.97 11.90
N THR A 220 -9.85 -15.09 13.18
CA THR A 220 -10.69 -14.65 14.30
C THR A 220 -9.84 -13.94 15.34
N LYS A 221 -10.48 -13.16 16.21
CA LYS A 221 -9.80 -12.50 17.33
C LYS A 221 -8.92 -13.47 18.14
N ASP A 222 -9.47 -14.63 18.50
CA ASP A 222 -8.78 -15.64 19.33
C ASP A 222 -7.71 -16.41 18.53
N ASP A 223 -7.82 -16.42 17.20
CA ASP A 223 -6.79 -16.96 16.29
C ASP A 223 -5.67 -15.95 15.95
N GLY A 224 -5.65 -14.82 16.65
CA GLY A 224 -4.60 -13.80 16.50
C GLY A 224 -4.72 -12.98 15.22
N ALA A 225 -5.96 -12.70 14.80
CA ALA A 225 -6.26 -11.85 13.66
C ALA A 225 -5.56 -10.48 13.74
N ILE A 226 -5.30 -9.91 12.56
CA ILE A 226 -4.98 -8.49 12.44
C ILE A 226 -6.17 -7.66 12.96
N SER A 227 -5.89 -6.50 13.53
CA SER A 227 -6.89 -5.61 14.09
C SER A 227 -6.67 -4.17 13.66
N PHE A 228 -7.75 -3.41 13.50
CA PHE A 228 -7.74 -2.05 12.97
C PHE A 228 -8.45 -1.06 13.89
N LEU A 229 -8.09 0.22 13.78
CA LEU A 229 -8.88 1.33 14.30
C LEU A 229 -9.55 2.04 13.12
N PRO A 230 -10.83 1.73 12.81
CA PRO A 230 -11.55 2.38 11.73
C PRO A 230 -11.49 3.91 11.83
N GLY A 231 -11.11 4.59 10.74
CA GLY A 231 -11.03 6.06 10.68
C GLY A 231 -9.70 6.68 11.14
N SER A 232 -8.80 5.88 11.73
CA SER A 232 -7.49 6.35 12.20
C SER A 232 -6.56 6.84 11.08
N HIS A 233 -6.78 6.41 9.83
CA HIS A 233 -6.04 6.87 8.65
C HIS A 233 -6.11 8.37 8.43
N ARG A 234 -7.16 9.03 8.97
CA ARG A 234 -7.34 10.48 8.89
C ARG A 234 -6.53 11.25 9.94
N TRP A 235 -6.02 10.58 10.98
CA TRP A 235 -5.23 11.20 12.04
C TRP A 235 -3.84 11.61 11.56
N ARG A 236 -3.34 10.98 10.49
CA ARG A 236 -2.10 11.36 9.78
C ARG A 236 -0.93 11.61 10.73
N ARG A 237 -0.73 10.65 11.64
CA ARG A 237 0.36 10.59 12.61
C ARG A 237 0.55 9.16 13.08
N GLN A 238 1.69 8.90 13.72
CA GLN A 238 1.95 7.63 14.38
C GLN A 238 1.22 7.51 15.73
N ALA A 239 0.94 6.27 16.13
CA ALA A 239 0.45 5.96 17.45
C ALA A 239 1.53 6.26 18.49
N THR A 240 1.19 7.00 19.55
CA THR A 240 2.10 7.14 20.68
C THR A 240 2.18 5.83 21.46
N PRO A 241 3.26 5.55 22.22
CA PRO A 241 3.36 4.33 23.02
C PRO A 241 2.17 4.11 23.99
N PRO A 242 1.65 5.16 24.69
CA PRO A 242 0.45 5.00 25.52
C PRO A 242 -0.82 4.66 24.73
N GLU A 243 -1.03 5.28 23.58
CA GLU A 243 -2.15 4.95 22.69
C GLU A 243 -2.03 3.53 22.18
N SER A 244 -0.83 3.12 21.78
CA SER A 244 -0.57 1.78 21.27
C SER A 244 -0.95 0.70 22.29
N LYS A 245 -0.57 0.91 23.56
CA LYS A 245 -0.97 0.05 24.68
C LYS A 245 -2.47 0.12 24.97
N TYR A 246 -3.07 1.32 24.94
CA TYR A 246 -4.48 1.51 25.26
C TYR A 246 -5.42 0.81 24.26
N TRP A 247 -5.04 0.78 22.98
CA TRP A 247 -5.84 0.22 21.90
C TRP A 247 -5.57 -1.27 21.62
N ALA A 248 -4.49 -1.83 22.17
CA ALA A 248 -4.04 -3.20 21.89
C ALA A 248 -5.13 -4.28 22.05
N ASP A 249 -6.07 -4.11 22.98
CA ASP A 249 -7.16 -5.06 23.24
C ASP A 249 -8.56 -4.55 22.80
N LYS A 250 -8.61 -3.37 22.16
CA LYS A 250 -9.85 -2.66 21.78
C LYS A 250 -10.00 -2.46 20.28
N ALA A 251 -8.92 -2.63 19.52
CA ALA A 251 -8.95 -2.56 18.07
C ALA A 251 -9.92 -3.60 17.48
N HIS A 252 -10.58 -3.25 16.38
CA HIS A 252 -11.53 -4.13 15.70
C HIS A 252 -10.77 -5.29 15.05
N ALA A 253 -10.99 -6.52 15.52
CA ALA A 253 -10.42 -7.71 14.90
C ALA A 253 -11.05 -7.93 13.53
N VAL A 254 -10.24 -8.33 12.54
CA VAL A 254 -10.77 -8.84 11.28
C VAL A 254 -11.27 -10.27 11.51
N GLU A 255 -12.52 -10.51 11.15
CA GLU A 255 -13.17 -11.81 11.20
C GLU A 255 -13.50 -12.22 9.76
N ALA A 256 -12.83 -13.24 9.23
CA ALA A 256 -12.97 -13.65 7.83
C ALA A 256 -12.45 -15.07 7.60
N GLN A 257 -13.03 -15.77 6.63
CA GLN A 257 -12.59 -17.11 6.25
C GLN A 257 -11.30 -17.08 5.41
N ALA A 258 -10.57 -18.19 5.40
CA ALA A 258 -9.42 -18.41 4.54
C ALA A 258 -9.78 -18.12 3.06
N GLY A 259 -8.79 -17.56 2.34
CA GLY A 259 -8.95 -17.06 0.98
C GLY A 259 -9.45 -15.62 0.88
N SER A 260 -9.93 -15.02 1.97
CA SER A 260 -10.23 -13.57 1.99
C SER A 260 -8.95 -12.74 1.89
N MET A 261 -9.07 -11.50 1.39
CA MET A 261 -8.00 -10.52 1.43
C MET A 261 -8.39 -9.33 2.29
N VAL A 262 -7.49 -8.86 3.16
CA VAL A 262 -7.65 -7.56 3.83
C VAL A 262 -6.67 -6.54 3.23
N ILE A 263 -7.18 -5.35 2.94
CA ILE A 263 -6.45 -4.27 2.26
C ILE A 263 -6.53 -2.99 3.09
N TRP A 264 -5.40 -2.29 3.25
CA TRP A 264 -5.34 -0.99 3.92
C TRP A 264 -4.18 -0.13 3.41
N GLY A 265 -4.27 1.18 3.64
CA GLY A 265 -3.19 2.13 3.36
C GLY A 265 -2.31 2.41 4.59
N ASN A 266 -1.12 2.95 4.35
CA ASN A 266 -0.07 3.23 5.34
C ASN A 266 -0.50 4.01 6.60
N HIS A 267 -1.57 4.80 6.53
CA HIS A 267 -2.01 5.61 7.66
C HIS A 267 -2.94 4.88 8.64
N THR A 268 -3.56 3.78 8.24
CA THR A 268 -4.55 3.09 9.09
C THR A 268 -3.82 2.42 10.25
N TRP A 269 -4.16 2.83 11.46
CA TRP A 269 -3.61 2.21 12.65
C TRP A 269 -4.15 0.79 12.80
N HIS A 270 -3.22 -0.14 12.97
CA HIS A 270 -3.51 -1.55 13.07
C HIS A 270 -2.49 -2.26 13.96
N GLY A 271 -2.82 -3.49 14.35
CA GLY A 271 -1.95 -4.39 15.11
C GLY A 271 -2.43 -5.83 14.94
N SER A 272 -2.13 -6.70 15.89
CA SER A 272 -2.72 -8.04 15.92
C SER A 272 -3.09 -8.47 17.33
N TYR A 273 -4.01 -9.42 17.42
CA TYR A 273 -4.31 -10.09 18.69
C TYR A 273 -3.32 -11.22 18.96
N PRO A 274 -3.11 -11.63 20.22
CA PRO A 274 -2.51 -12.92 20.56
C PRO A 274 -3.30 -14.06 19.95
N LYS A 275 -2.64 -15.20 19.72
CA LYS A 275 -3.32 -16.42 19.30
C LYS A 275 -3.45 -17.35 20.52
N THR A 276 -4.66 -17.78 20.84
CA THR A 276 -4.92 -18.68 21.99
C THR A 276 -5.40 -20.06 21.57
N THR A 277 -5.72 -20.24 20.29
CA THR A 277 -6.16 -21.50 19.67
C THR A 277 -4.96 -22.36 19.24
N PRO A 278 -5.11 -23.70 19.12
CA PRO A 278 -4.04 -24.58 18.61
C PRO A 278 -3.62 -24.31 17.16
N GLY A 279 -2.44 -24.80 16.78
CA GLY A 279 -1.90 -24.69 15.42
C GLY A 279 -1.38 -23.29 15.08
N VAL A 280 -1.12 -23.05 13.80
CA VAL A 280 -0.60 -21.77 13.28
C VAL A 280 -1.62 -21.06 12.40
N ARG A 281 -1.57 -19.72 12.43
CA ARG A 281 -2.32 -18.84 11.53
C ARG A 281 -1.39 -18.28 10.47
N MET A 282 -1.72 -18.52 9.20
CA MET A 282 -0.86 -18.20 8.07
C MET A 282 -1.48 -17.14 7.16
N THR A 283 -0.63 -16.30 6.58
CA THR A 283 -1.06 -15.22 5.67
C THR A 283 0.07 -14.89 4.70
N LEU A 284 -0.27 -14.64 3.44
CA LEU A 284 0.68 -14.04 2.51
C LEU A 284 0.42 -12.53 2.42
N GLN A 285 1.44 -11.74 2.69
CA GLN A 285 1.44 -10.29 2.59
C GLN A 285 2.10 -9.88 1.27
N CYS A 286 1.42 -9.03 0.51
CA CYS A 286 2.02 -8.20 -0.53
C CYS A 286 1.91 -6.74 -0.07
N GLU A 287 3.04 -6.04 0.00
CA GLU A 287 3.04 -4.58 0.16
C GLU A 287 3.38 -3.93 -1.18
N TYR A 288 2.70 -2.85 -1.49
CA TYR A 288 2.93 -2.03 -2.67
C TYR A 288 3.20 -0.61 -2.26
N MET A 289 3.81 0.13 -3.17
CA MET A 289 4.23 1.49 -2.89
C MET A 289 4.16 2.37 -4.12
N ARG A 290 4.10 3.68 -3.87
CA ARG A 290 4.29 4.64 -4.93
C ARG A 290 5.74 4.53 -5.45
N PRO A 291 5.94 4.61 -6.77
CA PRO A 291 7.21 4.28 -7.43
C PRO A 291 8.47 5.09 -7.01
N ARG A 292 8.29 6.21 -6.29
CA ARG A 292 9.41 7.11 -5.89
C ARG A 292 9.98 6.79 -4.51
N PHE A 293 9.37 5.86 -3.80
CA PHE A 293 9.81 5.44 -2.47
C PHE A 293 10.71 4.21 -2.60
N GLN A 294 11.53 3.94 -1.58
CA GLN A 294 12.44 2.79 -1.56
C GLN A 294 11.71 1.50 -1.14
N PRO A 295 11.65 0.46 -2.00
CA PRO A 295 11.12 -0.86 -1.62
C PRO A 295 11.87 -1.50 -0.46
N GLN A 296 11.17 -2.33 0.32
CA GLN A 296 11.81 -3.17 1.35
C GLN A 296 12.65 -4.29 0.72
N GLU A 297 12.17 -4.86 -0.39
CA GLU A 297 12.85 -5.92 -1.13
C GLU A 297 13.32 -5.40 -2.51
N PRO A 298 14.54 -5.73 -2.97
CA PRO A 298 15.14 -5.15 -4.17
C PRO A 298 14.67 -5.88 -5.44
N PHE A 299 13.36 -5.94 -5.67
CA PHE A 299 12.77 -6.75 -6.74
C PHE A 299 13.25 -6.38 -8.14
N ARG A 300 13.53 -5.09 -8.35
CA ARG A 300 14.12 -4.59 -9.59
C ARG A 300 15.49 -5.23 -9.88
N GLU A 301 16.27 -5.52 -8.85
CA GLU A 301 17.60 -6.13 -8.96
C GLU A 301 17.55 -7.66 -8.96
N THR A 302 16.56 -8.25 -8.30
CA THR A 302 16.46 -9.72 -8.17
C THR A 302 15.62 -10.39 -9.25
N VAL A 303 14.74 -9.65 -9.93
CA VAL A 303 13.89 -10.21 -10.99
C VAL A 303 14.72 -10.76 -12.14
N THR A 304 14.32 -11.92 -12.66
CA THR A 304 14.94 -12.57 -13.82
C THR A 304 14.11 -12.36 -15.08
N GLN A 305 14.74 -12.47 -16.24
CA GLN A 305 14.02 -12.39 -17.52
C GLN A 305 12.98 -13.52 -17.64
N GLU A 306 13.28 -14.72 -17.12
CA GLU A 306 12.33 -15.83 -17.08
C GLU A 306 11.07 -15.50 -16.27
N ALA A 307 11.23 -14.86 -15.09
CA ALA A 307 10.11 -14.41 -14.28
C ALA A 307 9.30 -13.32 -15.01
N LEU A 308 9.96 -12.40 -15.71
CA LEU A 308 9.27 -11.41 -16.52
C LEU A 308 8.47 -12.04 -17.66
N ASP A 309 9.05 -13.02 -18.36
CA ASP A 309 8.45 -13.62 -19.56
C ASP A 309 7.23 -14.50 -19.25
N ARG A 310 7.24 -15.18 -18.09
CA ARG A 310 6.13 -16.04 -17.65
C ARG A 310 4.95 -15.26 -17.07
N ASN A 311 5.18 -14.03 -16.60
CA ASN A 311 4.15 -13.20 -15.98
C ASN A 311 3.56 -12.16 -16.95
N PRO A 312 2.39 -11.58 -16.63
CA PRO A 312 1.81 -10.50 -17.44
C PRO A 312 2.71 -9.26 -17.47
N VAL A 313 2.55 -8.43 -18.50
CA VAL A 313 3.30 -7.17 -18.64
C VAL A 313 3.26 -6.30 -17.38
N ARG A 314 2.11 -6.26 -16.70
CA ARG A 314 1.94 -5.55 -15.43
C ARG A 314 2.97 -5.96 -14.36
N PHE A 315 3.37 -7.23 -14.31
CA PHE A 315 4.36 -7.71 -13.37
C PHE A 315 5.69 -6.98 -13.56
N ALA A 316 6.10 -6.69 -14.79
CA ALA A 316 7.29 -5.86 -15.05
C ALA A 316 7.16 -4.44 -14.48
N GLY A 317 5.95 -3.87 -14.48
CA GLY A 317 5.64 -2.60 -13.81
C GLY A 317 5.78 -2.72 -12.28
N LEU A 318 5.27 -3.79 -11.69
CA LEU A 318 5.43 -4.08 -10.26
C LEU A 318 6.90 -4.25 -9.85
N MET A 319 7.73 -4.84 -10.71
CA MET A 319 9.18 -5.00 -10.49
C MET A 319 9.97 -3.71 -10.79
N ASP A 320 9.30 -2.68 -11.27
CA ASP A 320 9.86 -1.37 -11.56
C ASP A 320 11.09 -1.36 -12.50
N VAL A 321 11.09 -2.23 -13.53
CA VAL A 321 12.21 -2.38 -14.46
C VAL A 321 12.31 -1.26 -15.51
N TYR A 322 11.25 -0.44 -15.61
CA TYR A 322 11.16 0.74 -16.49
C TYR A 322 11.09 2.07 -15.71
N GLY A 323 11.13 2.06 -14.37
CA GLY A 323 11.09 3.27 -13.57
C GLY A 323 12.29 4.19 -13.83
N PRO A 324 12.13 5.52 -13.91
CA PRO A 324 13.21 6.46 -14.17
C PRO A 324 14.25 6.55 -13.03
N PHE A 325 13.89 6.18 -11.80
CA PHE A 325 14.72 6.36 -10.60
C PHE A 325 15.40 5.06 -10.14
N PRO A 326 16.55 5.10 -9.42
CA PRO A 326 17.40 6.28 -9.33
C PRO A 326 17.92 6.64 -10.72
N PHE A 327 18.18 7.93 -10.92
CA PHE A 327 18.82 8.35 -12.15
C PHE A 327 20.25 7.80 -12.17
N GLY A 328 20.60 7.12 -13.27
CA GLY A 328 21.99 7.04 -13.67
C GLY A 328 22.46 8.41 -14.14
N LYS A 329 23.76 8.55 -14.31
CA LYS A 329 24.31 9.77 -14.88
C LYS A 329 23.92 9.88 -16.36
N ASN A 330 23.40 11.06 -16.75
CA ASN A 330 22.66 11.39 -17.99
C ASN A 330 21.11 11.48 -17.85
N ASP A 331 20.62 11.66 -16.62
CA ASP A 331 19.54 12.55 -16.14
C ASP A 331 18.10 12.44 -16.70
N ARG A 332 17.85 11.48 -17.56
CA ARG A 332 16.69 10.59 -17.53
C ARG A 332 17.27 9.26 -17.96
N ILE A 333 16.61 8.15 -17.69
CA ILE A 333 16.99 6.92 -18.38
C ILE A 333 16.93 7.23 -19.89
N MET A 334 18.09 7.42 -20.52
CA MET A 334 18.25 7.56 -21.97
C MET A 334 18.25 6.18 -22.62
N ASP A 335 17.77 5.16 -21.90
CA ASP A 335 17.21 4.04 -22.60
C ASP A 335 15.83 4.49 -23.09
N ASP A 336 15.66 4.46 -24.40
CA ASP A 336 14.40 4.80 -25.05
C ASP A 336 13.30 3.79 -24.66
N ARG A 337 13.57 2.79 -23.81
CA ARG A 337 12.58 1.79 -23.39
C ARG A 337 11.46 2.41 -22.57
N GLN A 338 11.59 3.62 -22.02
CA GLN A 338 10.43 4.35 -21.49
C GLN A 338 9.46 4.80 -22.59
N LEU A 339 9.98 5.16 -23.77
CA LEU A 339 9.17 5.51 -24.94
C LEU A 339 8.50 4.26 -25.54
N ASP A 340 9.16 3.11 -25.44
CA ASP A 340 8.68 1.79 -25.89
C ASP A 340 8.04 0.97 -24.76
N ALA A 341 7.89 1.55 -23.57
CA ALA A 341 7.39 0.86 -22.40
C ALA A 341 5.95 0.39 -22.68
N PRO A 342 5.69 -0.92 -22.55
CA PRO A 342 4.34 -1.44 -22.64
C PRO A 342 3.39 -0.77 -21.62
N PRO A 343 2.08 -0.71 -21.89
CA PRO A 343 1.07 -0.26 -20.92
C PRO A 343 1.28 -0.84 -19.52
N GLY A 344 1.11 0.00 -18.49
CA GLY A 344 1.25 -0.42 -17.08
C GLY A 344 2.67 -0.62 -16.54
N THR A 345 3.73 -0.37 -17.32
CA THR A 345 5.12 -0.58 -16.86
C THR A 345 5.87 0.70 -16.45
N GLY A 346 5.38 1.89 -16.84
CA GLY A 346 6.07 3.17 -16.58
C GLY A 346 5.39 4.04 -15.52
N HIS A 347 6.15 4.97 -14.93
CA HIS A 347 5.66 5.84 -13.84
C HIS A 347 4.68 6.92 -14.29
N ASP A 348 4.88 7.53 -15.47
CA ASP A 348 4.08 8.68 -15.94
C ASP A 348 3.42 8.35 -17.29
N GLN A 349 2.67 7.24 -17.34
CA GLN A 349 1.95 6.83 -18.55
C GLN A 349 0.55 7.47 -18.61
N PRO A 350 0.10 7.90 -19.80
CA PRO A 350 -1.23 8.50 -19.95
C PRO A 350 -2.32 7.40 -19.92
N ALA A 351 -3.59 7.80 -19.83
CA ALA A 351 -4.71 6.88 -19.63
C ALA A 351 -4.86 5.84 -20.75
N GLU A 352 -4.44 6.16 -21.98
CA GLU A 352 -4.48 5.26 -23.14
C GLU A 352 -3.50 4.09 -23.01
N LYS A 353 -2.52 4.22 -22.10
CA LYS A 353 -1.59 3.17 -21.71
C LYS A 353 -1.98 2.49 -20.39
N TYR A 354 -3.26 2.57 -20.01
CA TYR A 354 -3.80 1.75 -18.94
C TYR A 354 -3.65 0.26 -19.28
N CYS A 355 -3.14 -0.51 -18.32
CA CYS A 355 -3.13 -1.97 -18.39
C CYS A 355 -4.34 -2.45 -17.60
N SER A 356 -5.17 -3.30 -18.20
CA SER A 356 -6.39 -3.87 -17.58
C SER A 356 -6.03 -4.88 -16.49
N LEU A 357 -6.68 -4.85 -15.32
CA LEU A 357 -6.48 -5.82 -14.24
C LEU A 357 -6.67 -7.29 -14.71
N PHE A 358 -7.40 -7.47 -15.81
CA PHE A 358 -7.68 -8.77 -16.42
C PHE A 358 -6.70 -9.15 -17.54
N ASP A 359 -5.75 -8.28 -17.88
CA ASP A 359 -4.66 -8.60 -18.81
C ASP A 359 -3.65 -9.52 -18.11
N THR A 360 -3.83 -10.82 -18.32
CA THR A 360 -3.02 -11.90 -17.74
C THR A 360 -2.12 -12.59 -18.77
N GLU A 361 -2.07 -12.08 -20.00
CA GLU A 361 -1.26 -12.68 -21.05
C GLU A 361 0.23 -12.55 -20.72
N PRO A 362 0.98 -13.68 -20.69
CA PRO A 362 2.41 -13.66 -20.40
C PRO A 362 3.18 -12.70 -21.31
N ALA A 363 4.18 -12.01 -20.76
CA ALA A 363 4.90 -10.99 -21.49
C ALA A 363 5.70 -11.58 -22.65
N LYS A 364 6.27 -12.78 -22.51
CA LYS A 364 6.96 -13.53 -23.58
C LYS A 364 7.91 -12.65 -24.42
N GLY A 365 8.85 -11.97 -23.77
CA GLY A 365 9.84 -11.10 -24.42
C GLY A 365 9.33 -9.68 -24.74
N ARG A 366 8.07 -9.33 -24.47
CA ARG A 366 7.54 -7.95 -24.61
C ARG A 366 8.13 -6.98 -23.58
N VAL A 367 8.81 -7.49 -22.55
CA VAL A 367 9.44 -6.71 -21.49
C VAL A 367 10.89 -7.12 -21.31
N ALA A 368 11.71 -6.24 -20.76
CA ALA A 368 13.13 -6.52 -20.54
C ALA A 368 13.60 -6.05 -19.16
N LEU A 369 14.60 -6.76 -18.62
CA LEU A 369 15.31 -6.34 -17.41
C LEU A 369 15.85 -4.91 -17.52
N ARG A 370 15.92 -4.24 -16.36
CA ARG A 370 16.61 -2.95 -16.27
C ARG A 370 18.09 -3.13 -16.64
N PRO A 371 18.64 -2.32 -17.54
CA PRO A 371 20.05 -2.44 -17.88
C PRO A 371 20.92 -2.02 -16.70
N LYS A 372 22.14 -2.55 -16.64
CA LYS A 372 23.15 -2.09 -15.69
C LYS A 372 23.62 -0.70 -16.12
N TYR A 373 23.35 0.29 -15.28
CA TYR A 373 23.90 1.64 -15.47
C TYR A 373 25.26 1.75 -14.78
N ASP A 374 26.19 2.44 -15.41
CA ASP A 374 27.41 2.91 -14.75
C ASP A 374 27.08 4.18 -13.96
N TYR A 375 27.12 4.06 -12.63
CA TYR A 375 26.84 5.17 -11.72
C TYR A 375 28.10 5.98 -11.34
N PHE A 376 29.30 5.53 -11.72
CA PHE A 376 30.58 6.08 -11.23
C PHE A 376 31.38 6.86 -12.28
N ALA A 377 31.14 6.68 -13.57
CA ALA A 377 31.83 7.44 -14.61
C ALA A 377 31.16 8.80 -14.90
N HIS A 378 31.75 9.94 -14.50
CA HIS A 378 31.27 11.33 -14.72
C HIS A 378 31.65 11.96 -16.11
N ASP A 379 31.07 13.11 -16.46
CA ASP A 379 30.58 13.65 -17.77
C ASP A 379 31.28 13.32 -19.10
N GLY A 380 30.48 13.16 -20.17
CA GLY A 380 30.96 13.02 -21.57
C GLY A 380 30.25 13.89 -22.62
N LEU A 381 29.06 14.42 -22.30
CA LEU A 381 28.28 15.37 -23.12
C LEU A 381 27.52 16.32 -22.19
N MET A 382 27.17 17.51 -22.66
CA MET A 382 26.37 18.50 -21.91
C MET A 382 24.87 18.14 -21.92
N ALA A 383 24.13 18.52 -20.88
CA ALA A 383 22.70 18.20 -20.74
C ALA A 383 21.83 18.66 -21.92
N TRP A 384 22.14 19.84 -22.50
CA TRP A 384 21.41 20.36 -23.65
C TRP A 384 21.60 19.53 -24.93
N GLU A 385 22.81 18.99 -25.15
CA GLU A 385 23.10 18.10 -26.28
C GLU A 385 22.29 16.80 -26.15
N ARG A 386 22.19 16.28 -24.93
CA ARG A 386 21.36 15.11 -24.62
C ARG A 386 19.88 15.37 -24.87
N TYR A 387 19.36 16.52 -24.44
CA TYR A 387 17.95 16.86 -24.65
C TYR A 387 17.61 17.12 -26.12
N ALA A 388 18.53 17.73 -26.88
CA ALA A 388 18.36 17.91 -28.33
C ALA A 388 18.24 16.53 -29.03
N ALA A 389 19.16 15.62 -28.76
CA ALA A 389 19.15 14.26 -29.31
C ALA A 389 17.88 13.47 -28.93
N TYR A 390 17.46 13.54 -27.66
CA TYR A 390 16.21 12.91 -27.22
C TYR A 390 14.98 13.50 -27.93
N GLY A 391 14.92 14.83 -28.06
CA GLY A 391 13.83 15.51 -28.77
C GLY A 391 13.72 15.11 -30.23
N GLU A 392 14.85 14.91 -30.93
CA GLU A 392 14.89 14.38 -32.29
C GLU A 392 14.32 12.97 -32.38
N LYS A 393 14.73 12.07 -31.48
CA LYS A 393 14.19 10.69 -31.43
C LYS A 393 12.67 10.66 -31.20
N VAL A 394 12.17 11.46 -30.26
CA VAL A 394 10.73 11.57 -29.98
C VAL A 394 9.96 12.07 -31.20
N ARG A 395 10.51 13.06 -31.94
CA ARG A 395 9.91 13.54 -33.20
C ARG A 395 9.87 12.44 -34.26
N ALA A 396 11.01 11.80 -34.53
CA ALA A 396 11.10 10.73 -35.52
C ALA A 396 10.12 9.58 -35.25
N LYS A 397 9.97 9.19 -33.98
CA LYS A 397 9.01 8.15 -33.57
C LYS A 397 7.56 8.56 -33.80
N ARG A 398 7.20 9.80 -33.46
CA ARG A 398 5.84 10.34 -33.71
C ARG A 398 5.53 10.39 -35.21
N GLU A 399 6.52 10.71 -36.04
CA GLU A 399 6.37 10.72 -37.50
C GLU A 399 6.19 9.30 -38.06
N ALA A 400 6.95 8.31 -37.56
CA ALA A 400 6.80 6.91 -37.97
C ALA A 400 5.40 6.34 -37.69
N VAL A 401 4.85 6.59 -36.50
CA VAL A 401 3.49 6.14 -36.13
C VAL A 401 2.42 6.80 -37.03
N ARG A 402 2.54 8.11 -37.27
CA ARG A 402 1.64 8.84 -38.19
C ARG A 402 1.74 8.35 -39.64
N GLY A 403 2.90 7.85 -40.05
CA GLY A 403 3.12 7.25 -41.37
C GLY A 403 2.44 5.89 -41.52
N SER A 404 2.47 5.05 -40.47
CA SER A 404 1.82 3.72 -40.48
C SER A 404 0.30 3.78 -40.40
N GLU A 405 -0.28 4.84 -39.82
CA GLU A 405 -1.75 5.01 -39.75
C GLU A 405 -2.37 5.55 -41.06
N ARG A 406 -1.55 5.98 -42.02
CA ARG A 406 -1.99 6.52 -43.33
C ARG A 406 -1.89 5.51 -44.48
N GLN A 407 -1.36 4.31 -44.23
CA GLN A 407 -1.35 3.17 -45.14
C GLN A 407 -2.45 2.20 -44.74
#